data_AF-A0A4Y2NWD7-F1
#
_entry.id   AF-A0A4Y2NWD7-F1
#
_cell.length_a   1.000
_cell.length_b   1.000
_cell.length_c   1.000
_cell.angle_alpha   90.00
_cell.angle_beta   90.00
_cell.angle_gamma   90.00
#
_symmetry.space_group_name_H-M   'P 1'
#
loop_
_entity.id
_entity.type
_entity.pdbx_description
1 polymer ?
#
loop_
_entity_poly.entity_id
_entity_poly.type
_entity_poly.pdbx_seq_one_letter_code
_entity_poly.pdbx_strand_id
1 'polypeptide(L)'
;MSRLLYDLPKHKQNKFYCDFCLHQFSTEEGLSNHQLDCRNHMIQKIRTPTEEEKWLQFNNHRFQLPVPYSIYADFECILEKLSSCEMNPVISSTQPITRHVACGFAYVVVGSKGRMVRSPIVYREEDSVDKFLKNLIEEEDWILRKIFEVKQMIFTDEDKNNFQAAVNCWVCEQPLNGDSVRDHNYRELRTIAEI
;
A
#
# COMPACT_ATOMS: atom_id res chain seq x y z
N MET A 1 -7.09 40.72 -7.86
CA MET A 1 -6.00 39.79 -7.48
C MET A 1 -6.21 39.35 -6.04
N SER A 2 -6.16 38.05 -5.75
CA SER A 2 -6.47 37.52 -4.42
C SER A 2 -5.39 37.90 -3.39
N ARG A 3 -5.78 38.11 -2.12
CA ARG A 3 -4.85 38.40 -1.00
C ARG A 3 -3.78 37.31 -0.80
N LEU A 4 -4.00 36.10 -1.33
CA LEU A 4 -3.12 34.94 -1.21
C LEU A 4 -1.82 35.07 -2.03
N LEU A 5 -1.78 35.95 -3.03
CA LEU A 5 -0.62 36.09 -3.94
C LEU A 5 0.25 37.32 -3.60
N TYR A 6 -0.03 37.99 -2.48
CA TYR A 6 0.60 39.25 -2.10
C TYR A 6 2.06 39.10 -1.65
N ASP A 7 2.42 37.97 -1.00
CA ASP A 7 3.74 37.77 -0.37
C ASP A 7 4.76 37.01 -1.24
N LEU A 8 4.53 36.86 -2.54
CA LEU A 8 5.45 36.18 -3.45
C LEU A 8 6.63 37.07 -3.87
N PRO A 9 7.85 36.52 -4.09
CA PRO A 9 9.12 37.25 -4.07
C PRO A 9 9.18 38.49 -4.96
N LYS A 10 9.88 39.54 -4.49
CA LYS A 10 10.00 40.92 -5.05
C LYS A 10 10.72 41.03 -6.40
N HIS A 11 10.75 39.99 -7.23
CA HIS A 11 11.34 40.06 -8.56
C HIS A 11 10.42 40.83 -9.52
N LYS A 12 10.99 41.84 -10.21
CA LYS A 12 10.30 42.81 -11.09
C LYS A 12 9.75 42.23 -12.42
N GLN A 13 9.70 40.91 -12.58
CA GLN A 13 9.20 40.26 -13.80
C GLN A 13 7.67 40.14 -13.76
N ASN A 14 7.03 40.16 -14.93
CA ASN A 14 5.59 39.91 -15.05
C ASN A 14 5.27 38.50 -14.56
N LYS A 15 4.24 38.36 -13.72
CA LYS A 15 3.80 37.09 -13.15
C LYS A 15 2.42 36.75 -13.69
N PHE A 16 2.29 35.58 -14.27
CA PHE A 16 1.03 35.05 -14.79
C PHE A 16 0.57 33.93 -13.85
N TYR A 17 -0.70 33.88 -13.52
CA TYR A 17 -1.24 32.88 -12.60
C TYR A 17 -2.36 32.10 -13.26
N CYS A 18 -2.41 30.79 -13.02
CA CYS A 18 -3.55 29.99 -13.40
C CYS A 18 -4.68 30.16 -12.36
N ASP A 19 -5.86 30.58 -12.80
CA ASP A 19 -7.00 30.77 -11.89
C ASP A 19 -7.58 29.45 -11.33
N PHE A 20 -7.24 28.29 -11.91
CA PHE A 20 -7.73 26.98 -11.48
C PHE A 20 -6.88 26.36 -10.37
N CYS A 21 -5.55 26.50 -10.43
CA CYS A 21 -4.62 25.86 -9.50
C CYS A 21 -3.69 26.84 -8.75
N LEU A 22 -3.79 28.14 -9.05
CA LEU A 22 -2.95 29.21 -8.50
C LEU A 22 -1.44 29.07 -8.75
N HIS A 23 -1.03 28.19 -9.67
CA HIS A 23 0.38 28.06 -10.06
C HIS A 23 0.86 29.31 -10.81
N GLN A 24 2.09 29.72 -10.50
CA GLN A 24 2.72 30.92 -11.06
C GLN A 24 3.60 30.56 -12.27
N PHE A 25 3.49 31.34 -13.34
CA PHE A 25 4.29 31.25 -14.55
C PHE A 25 5.05 32.56 -14.79
N SER A 26 6.23 32.46 -15.38
CA SER A 26 7.07 33.60 -15.77
C SER A 26 6.75 34.14 -17.17
N THR A 27 6.00 33.38 -17.98
CA THR A 27 5.59 33.75 -19.35
C THR A 27 4.11 33.49 -19.57
N GLU A 28 3.48 34.27 -20.46
CA GLU A 28 2.08 34.09 -20.83
C GLU A 28 1.85 32.78 -21.61
N GLU A 29 2.81 32.40 -22.45
CA GLU A 29 2.80 31.13 -23.18
C GLU A 29 2.80 29.92 -22.22
N GLY A 30 3.59 29.96 -21.15
CA GLY A 30 3.62 28.91 -20.13
C GLY A 30 2.27 28.75 -19.42
N LEU A 31 1.60 29.87 -19.13
CA LEU A 31 0.24 29.85 -18.59
C LEU A 31 -0.75 29.26 -19.61
N SER A 32 -0.68 29.68 -20.87
CA SER A 32 -1.59 29.23 -21.93
C SER A 32 -1.49 27.72 -22.17
N ASN A 33 -0.27 27.19 -22.26
CA ASN A 33 -0.01 25.76 -22.39
C ASN A 33 -0.53 24.98 -21.18
N HIS A 34 -0.25 25.47 -19.96
CA HIS A 34 -0.77 24.85 -18.74
C HIS A 34 -2.31 24.86 -18.68
N GLN A 35 -2.97 25.93 -19.13
CA GLN A 35 -4.43 26.05 -19.13
C GLN A 35 -5.10 25.00 -20.02
N LEU A 36 -4.44 24.50 -21.07
CA LEU A 36 -4.97 23.44 -21.94
C LEU A 36 -5.29 22.17 -21.13
N ASP A 37 -4.44 21.83 -20.16
CA ASP A 37 -4.57 20.66 -19.31
C ASP A 37 -5.30 20.97 -18.01
N CYS A 38 -4.91 22.07 -17.34
CA CYS A 38 -5.38 22.42 -16.00
C CYS A 38 -6.90 22.64 -15.93
N ARG A 39 -7.50 23.21 -16.98
CA ARG A 39 -8.95 23.43 -17.07
C ARG A 39 -9.77 22.13 -17.15
N ASN A 40 -9.14 21.02 -17.55
CA ASN A 40 -9.80 19.72 -17.65
C ASN A 40 -9.99 19.10 -16.26
N HIS A 41 -9.24 19.59 -15.26
CA HIS A 41 -9.44 19.23 -13.87
C HIS A 41 -10.44 20.17 -13.22
N MET A 42 -11.27 19.65 -12.31
CA MET A 42 -12.13 20.52 -11.50
C MET A 42 -11.27 21.49 -10.69
N ILE A 43 -11.81 22.70 -10.46
CA ILE A 43 -11.18 23.70 -9.57
C ILE A 43 -10.78 22.98 -8.29
N GLN A 44 -9.48 23.08 -7.94
CA GLN A 44 -8.93 22.52 -6.72
C GLN A 44 -9.47 23.35 -5.54
N LYS A 45 -10.71 23.10 -5.16
CA LYS A 45 -11.36 23.73 -4.01
C LYS A 45 -10.98 22.92 -2.79
N ILE A 46 -10.28 23.55 -1.85
CA ILE A 46 -10.10 22.99 -0.51
C ILE A 46 -11.51 22.78 0.06
N ARG A 47 -11.93 21.51 0.15
CA ARG A 47 -13.16 21.11 0.82
C ARG A 47 -12.77 20.66 2.21
N THR A 48 -13.14 21.46 3.20
CA THR A 48 -13.15 21.00 4.58
C THR A 48 -14.33 20.05 4.78
N PRO A 49 -14.21 19.04 5.65
CA PRO A 49 -15.35 18.21 6.01
C PRO A 49 -16.52 19.07 6.49
N THR A 50 -17.72 18.69 6.10
CA THR A 50 -18.96 19.25 6.67
C THR A 50 -19.17 18.77 8.11
N GLU A 51 -20.13 19.34 8.84
CA GLU A 51 -20.51 18.83 10.17
C GLU A 51 -20.96 17.35 10.13
N GLU A 52 -21.43 16.87 8.98
CA GLU A 52 -21.83 15.48 8.74
C GLU A 52 -20.62 14.58 8.44
N GLU A 53 -19.60 15.11 7.76
CA GLU A 53 -18.38 14.40 7.37
C GLU A 53 -17.22 14.60 8.36
N LYS A 54 -17.46 15.27 9.48
CA LYS A 54 -16.43 15.61 10.48
C LYS A 54 -15.76 14.39 11.11
N TRP A 55 -16.40 13.23 11.03
CA TRP A 55 -15.91 11.97 11.58
C TRP A 55 -15.44 11.04 10.48
N LEU A 56 -14.17 10.63 10.55
CA LEU A 56 -13.64 9.54 9.73
C LEU A 56 -14.04 8.20 10.35
N GLN A 57 -14.52 7.29 9.53
CA GLN A 57 -14.86 5.93 9.92
C GLN A 57 -14.09 4.92 9.08
N PHE A 58 -13.70 3.81 9.69
CA PHE A 58 -12.98 2.76 9.00
C PHE A 58 -13.97 1.83 8.30
N ASN A 59 -14.12 1.95 6.98
CA ASN A 59 -15.14 1.19 6.25
C ASN A 59 -14.69 -0.22 5.84
N ASN A 60 -13.38 -0.47 5.76
CA ASN A 60 -12.84 -1.72 5.24
C ASN A 60 -12.44 -2.69 6.36
N HIS A 61 -13.38 -3.01 7.25
CA HIS A 61 -13.14 -3.83 8.45
C HIS A 61 -12.44 -5.18 8.19
N ARG A 62 -12.58 -5.75 6.99
CA ARG A 62 -11.83 -6.97 6.58
C ARG A 62 -10.31 -6.86 6.71
N PHE A 63 -9.75 -5.65 6.62
CA PHE A 63 -8.31 -5.41 6.77
C PHE A 63 -7.85 -5.37 8.24
N GLN A 64 -8.78 -5.46 9.20
CA GLN A 64 -8.45 -5.67 10.61
C GLN A 64 -8.15 -7.15 10.91
N LEU A 65 -8.51 -8.06 9.99
CA LEU A 65 -8.20 -9.47 10.15
C LEU A 65 -6.68 -9.69 10.00
N PRO A 66 -6.05 -10.46 10.90
CA PRO A 66 -4.62 -10.73 10.80
C PRO A 66 -4.31 -11.53 9.54
N VAL A 67 -3.26 -11.13 8.84
CA VAL A 67 -2.77 -11.87 7.68
C VAL A 67 -2.05 -13.12 8.19
N PRO A 68 -2.44 -14.34 7.76
CA PRO A 68 -1.90 -15.57 8.32
C PRO A 68 -0.44 -15.81 7.93
N TYR A 69 -0.04 -15.38 6.73
CA TYR A 69 1.32 -15.49 6.21
C TYR A 69 1.66 -14.27 5.35
N SER A 70 2.90 -13.80 5.43
CA SER A 70 3.44 -12.73 4.60
C SER A 70 4.80 -13.15 4.05
N ILE A 71 5.04 -12.87 2.77
CA ILE A 71 6.33 -13.14 2.12
C ILE A 71 7.00 -11.79 1.88
N TYR A 72 8.18 -11.60 2.46
CA TYR A 72 9.02 -10.45 2.18
C TYR A 72 10.14 -10.91 1.27
N ALA A 73 10.29 -10.26 0.13
CA ALA A 73 11.26 -10.63 -0.89
C ALA A 73 11.99 -9.40 -1.41
N ASP A 74 13.23 -9.60 -1.83
CA ASP A 74 14.04 -8.60 -2.50
C ASP A 74 14.91 -9.25 -3.59
N PHE A 75 15.24 -8.48 -4.62
CA PHE A 75 16.06 -8.90 -5.75
C PHE A 75 17.37 -8.12 -5.79
N GLU A 76 18.45 -8.84 -6.07
CA GLU A 76 19.71 -8.24 -6.46
C GLU A 76 19.77 -8.15 -7.99
N CYS A 77 20.25 -7.02 -8.51
CA CYS A 77 20.31 -6.76 -9.94
C CYS A 77 21.70 -6.30 -10.38
N ILE A 78 22.14 -6.81 -11.53
CA ILE A 78 23.29 -6.27 -12.27
C ILE A 78 22.79 -5.15 -13.17
N LEU A 79 23.55 -4.05 -13.21
CA LEU A 79 23.28 -2.93 -14.09
C LEU A 79 24.01 -3.11 -15.42
N GLU A 80 23.27 -3.50 -16.45
CA GLU A 80 23.80 -3.58 -17.80
C GLU A 80 23.69 -2.23 -18.49
N LYS A 81 24.79 -1.74 -19.07
CA LYS A 81 24.78 -0.51 -19.85
C LYS A 81 23.99 -0.73 -21.14
N LEU A 82 23.07 0.18 -21.42
CA LEU A 82 22.37 0.20 -22.71
C LEU A 82 23.26 0.92 -23.74
N SER A 83 23.51 0.27 -24.87
CA SER A 83 24.43 0.77 -25.90
C SER A 83 23.80 1.82 -26.83
N SER A 84 22.47 1.94 -26.86
CA SER A 84 21.75 2.84 -27.77
C SER A 84 20.50 3.40 -27.11
N CYS A 85 20.61 4.63 -26.60
CA CYS A 85 19.52 5.30 -25.90
C CYS A 85 19.31 6.66 -26.56
N GLU A 86 18.87 6.65 -27.82
CA GLU A 86 18.53 7.90 -28.48
C GLU A 86 17.23 8.42 -27.88
N MET A 87 17.26 9.69 -27.46
CA MET A 87 16.05 10.41 -27.07
C MET A 87 15.11 10.45 -28.26
N ASN A 88 13.87 10.00 -28.04
CA ASN A 88 12.80 10.33 -28.95
C ASN A 88 11.94 11.43 -28.32
N PRO A 89 12.18 12.72 -28.62
CA PRO A 89 11.42 13.82 -28.03
C PRO A 89 9.92 13.80 -28.37
N VAL A 90 9.47 12.93 -29.28
CA VAL A 90 8.04 12.68 -29.56
C VAL A 90 7.42 11.70 -28.55
N ILE A 91 8.21 10.78 -27.97
CA ILE A 91 7.72 9.70 -27.09
C ILE A 91 8.14 9.94 -25.63
N SER A 92 9.40 10.32 -25.38
CA SER A 92 9.94 10.56 -24.05
C SER A 92 11.24 11.36 -24.10
N SER A 93 11.35 12.36 -23.23
CA SER A 93 12.59 13.11 -22.99
C SER A 93 13.56 12.38 -22.04
N THR A 94 13.22 11.17 -21.58
CA THR A 94 14.06 10.38 -20.66
C THR A 94 14.99 9.46 -21.45
N GLN A 95 16.30 9.53 -21.18
CA GLN A 95 17.28 8.55 -21.67
C GLN A 95 17.45 7.43 -20.64
N PRO A 96 17.01 6.19 -20.93
CA PRO A 96 17.37 5.05 -20.08
C PRO A 96 18.87 4.80 -20.22
N ILE A 97 19.61 4.67 -19.13
CA ILE A 97 21.09 4.51 -19.18
C ILE A 97 21.50 3.05 -18.92
N THR A 98 20.77 2.39 -18.02
CA THR A 98 21.06 1.03 -17.60
C THR A 98 19.78 0.19 -17.57
N ARG A 99 19.95 -1.11 -17.80
CA ARG A 99 18.94 -2.13 -17.59
C ARG A 99 19.29 -2.91 -16.34
N HIS A 100 18.34 -3.03 -15.42
CA HIS A 100 18.47 -3.87 -14.24
C HIS A 100 18.16 -5.31 -14.64
N VAL A 101 19.14 -6.19 -14.55
CA VAL A 101 18.98 -7.64 -14.79
C VAL A 101 19.10 -8.35 -13.46
N ALA A 102 18.02 -8.99 -13.02
CA ALA A 102 18.02 -9.75 -11.78
C ALA A 102 19.06 -10.86 -11.83
N CYS A 103 19.92 -10.93 -10.81
CA CYS A 103 20.98 -11.94 -10.67
C CYS A 103 20.86 -12.76 -9.38
N GLY A 104 19.91 -12.41 -8.52
CA GLY A 104 19.62 -13.14 -7.30
C GLY A 104 18.37 -12.62 -6.62
N PHE A 105 17.86 -13.40 -5.69
CA PHE A 105 16.80 -12.98 -4.78
C PHE A 105 16.99 -13.56 -3.39
N ALA A 106 16.34 -12.93 -2.42
CA ALA A 106 16.13 -13.49 -1.11
C ALA A 106 14.67 -13.29 -0.70
N TYR A 107 14.07 -14.29 -0.06
CA TYR A 107 12.77 -14.11 0.59
C TYR A 107 12.67 -14.83 1.93
N VAL A 108 11.77 -14.32 2.78
CA VAL A 108 11.39 -14.92 4.06
C VAL A 108 9.87 -15.06 4.12
N VAL A 109 9.42 -16.19 4.66
CA VAL A 109 8.00 -16.43 4.98
C VAL A 109 7.80 -16.17 6.46
N VAL A 110 6.94 -15.20 6.78
CA VAL A 110 6.58 -14.78 8.13
C VAL A 110 5.16 -15.24 8.41
N GLY A 111 4.96 -15.97 9.49
CA GLY A 111 3.63 -16.42 9.92
C GLY A 111 2.87 -15.36 10.72
N SER A 112 1.66 -15.69 11.11
CA SER A 112 0.74 -14.80 11.84
C SER A 112 1.33 -14.17 13.11
N LYS A 113 2.29 -14.84 13.78
CA LYS A 113 2.99 -14.35 14.97
C LYS A 113 4.12 -13.34 14.67
N GLY A 114 4.27 -12.91 13.42
CA GLY A 114 5.37 -12.02 13.01
C GLY A 114 6.76 -12.68 13.06
N ARG A 115 6.83 -14.01 13.17
CA ARG A 115 8.09 -14.77 13.17
C ARG A 115 8.26 -15.55 11.88
N MET A 116 9.51 -15.74 11.49
CA MET A 116 9.87 -16.60 10.37
C MET A 116 9.42 -18.03 10.65
N VAL A 117 8.68 -18.62 9.69
CA VAL A 117 8.19 -20.01 9.81
C VAL A 117 9.14 -21.02 9.16
N ARG A 118 10.04 -20.53 8.32
CA ARG A 118 11.06 -21.31 7.60
C ARG A 118 12.35 -20.51 7.51
N SER A 119 13.45 -21.18 7.22
CA SER A 119 14.73 -20.52 6.92
C SER A 119 14.59 -19.60 5.70
N PRO A 120 15.33 -18.47 5.66
CA PRO A 120 15.38 -17.62 4.47
C PRO A 120 15.80 -18.43 3.24
N ILE A 121 15.17 -18.16 2.11
CA ILE A 121 15.58 -18.69 0.82
C ILE A 121 16.40 -17.63 0.11
N VAL A 122 17.59 -18.01 -0.33
CA VAL A 122 18.51 -17.15 -1.09
C VAL A 122 18.94 -17.92 -2.32
N TYR A 123 18.90 -17.26 -3.47
CA TYR A 123 19.27 -17.84 -4.76
C TYR A 123 20.01 -16.79 -5.59
N ARG A 124 21.00 -17.21 -6.39
CA ARG A 124 21.85 -16.33 -7.19
C ARG A 124 22.27 -17.02 -8.48
N GLU A 125 21.53 -16.80 -9.55
CA GLU A 125 21.85 -17.25 -10.91
C GLU A 125 21.14 -16.34 -11.93
N GLU A 126 21.41 -16.51 -13.23
CA GLU A 126 20.75 -15.75 -14.29
C GLU A 126 19.23 -16.02 -14.37
N ASP A 127 18.77 -17.21 -14.00
CA ASP A 127 17.35 -17.61 -14.00
C ASP A 127 16.62 -17.23 -12.70
N SER A 128 17.14 -16.25 -11.95
CA SER A 128 16.63 -15.85 -10.64
C SER A 128 15.14 -15.50 -10.63
N VAL A 129 14.63 -14.86 -11.69
CA VAL A 129 13.20 -14.51 -11.78
C VAL A 129 12.34 -15.76 -11.92
N ASP A 130 12.71 -16.66 -12.83
CA ASP A 130 11.97 -17.91 -13.06
C ASP A 130 12.00 -18.81 -11.82
N LYS A 131 13.15 -18.90 -11.16
CA LYS A 131 13.30 -19.66 -9.92
C LYS A 131 12.50 -19.05 -8.78
N PHE A 132 12.46 -17.73 -8.66
CA PHE A 132 11.65 -17.03 -7.67
C PHE A 132 10.16 -17.32 -7.84
N LEU A 133 9.64 -17.20 -9.06
CA LEU A 133 8.23 -17.46 -9.35
C LEU A 133 7.84 -18.91 -9.07
N LYS A 134 8.69 -19.88 -9.45
CA LYS A 134 8.47 -21.29 -9.11
C LYS A 134 8.42 -21.51 -7.60
N ASN A 135 9.35 -20.92 -6.86
CA ASN A 135 9.38 -21.01 -5.41
C ASN A 135 8.12 -20.38 -4.78
N LEU A 136 7.61 -19.25 -5.29
CA LEU A 136 6.38 -18.64 -4.78
C LEU A 136 5.16 -19.54 -4.96
N ILE A 137 5.05 -20.26 -6.08
CA ILE A 137 3.97 -21.24 -6.31
C ILE A 137 4.07 -22.38 -5.29
N GLU A 138 5.29 -22.88 -5.03
CA GLU A 138 5.51 -23.92 -4.02
C GLU A 138 5.17 -23.45 -2.59
N GLU A 139 5.51 -22.19 -2.26
CA GLU A 139 5.12 -21.59 -0.98
C GLU A 139 3.60 -21.39 -0.90
N GLU A 140 2.93 -20.98 -1.97
CA GLU A 140 1.46 -20.88 -2.03
C GLU A 140 0.81 -22.23 -1.70
N ASP A 141 1.21 -23.30 -2.38
CA ASP A 141 0.69 -24.65 -2.15
C ASP A 141 0.91 -25.12 -0.69
N TRP A 142 2.05 -24.78 -0.11
CA TRP A 142 2.35 -25.10 1.28
C TRP A 142 1.52 -24.26 2.27
N ILE A 143 1.44 -22.94 2.05
CA ILE A 143 0.68 -21.98 2.87
C ILE A 143 -0.81 -22.34 2.84
N LEU A 144 -1.38 -22.59 1.68
CA LEU A 144 -2.80 -22.92 1.54
C LEU A 144 -3.15 -24.19 2.31
N ARG A 145 -2.34 -25.25 2.20
CA ARG A 145 -2.53 -26.47 3.00
C ARG A 145 -2.53 -26.20 4.50
N LYS A 146 -1.70 -25.26 4.96
CA LYS A 146 -1.63 -24.86 6.38
C LYS A 146 -2.80 -23.99 6.81
N ILE A 147 -3.31 -23.13 5.92
CA ILE A 147 -4.51 -22.30 6.20
C ILE A 147 -5.76 -23.17 6.26
N PHE A 148 -5.90 -24.16 5.37
CA PHE A 148 -7.05 -25.06 5.35
C PHE A 148 -6.97 -26.20 6.38
N GLU A 149 -5.87 -26.32 7.13
CA GLU A 149 -5.72 -27.30 8.20
C GLU A 149 -6.69 -26.96 9.35
N VAL A 150 -7.74 -27.77 9.51
CA VAL A 150 -8.73 -27.59 10.57
C VAL A 150 -8.11 -27.95 11.91
N LYS A 151 -7.69 -26.93 12.66
CA LYS A 151 -7.26 -27.08 14.06
C LYS A 151 -8.46 -27.04 15.00
N GLN A 152 -8.35 -27.79 16.10
CA GLN A 152 -9.34 -27.69 17.17
C GLN A 152 -9.31 -26.29 17.77
N MET A 153 -10.48 -25.65 17.85
CA MET A 153 -10.63 -24.38 18.56
C MET A 153 -10.38 -24.61 20.05
N ILE A 154 -9.38 -23.93 20.60
CA ILE A 154 -9.15 -23.90 22.04
C ILE A 154 -10.11 -22.84 22.61
N PHE A 155 -11.20 -23.22 23.28
CA PHE A 155 -12.18 -22.26 23.82
C PHE A 155 -12.17 -22.34 25.35
N THR A 156 -11.43 -21.44 26.02
CA THR A 156 -11.37 -21.44 27.50
C THR A 156 -12.65 -20.90 28.11
N ASP A 157 -12.81 -21.07 29.42
CA ASP A 157 -13.97 -20.53 30.13
C ASP A 157 -14.01 -18.99 30.12
N GLU A 158 -12.85 -18.33 30.10
CA GLU A 158 -12.78 -16.88 29.90
C GLU A 158 -13.32 -16.46 28.52
N ASP A 159 -13.00 -17.20 27.46
CA ASP A 159 -13.56 -16.92 26.13
C ASP A 159 -15.07 -17.14 26.06
N LYS A 160 -15.59 -18.15 26.77
CA LYS A 160 -17.04 -18.35 26.89
C LYS A 160 -17.70 -17.14 27.54
N ASN A 161 -17.12 -16.64 28.63
CA ASN A 161 -17.63 -15.47 29.32
C ASN A 161 -17.58 -14.22 28.43
N ASN A 162 -16.45 -13.99 27.75
CA ASN A 162 -16.29 -12.88 26.81
C ASN A 162 -17.27 -12.96 25.64
N PHE A 163 -17.49 -14.15 25.09
CA PHE A 163 -18.44 -14.38 24.01
C PHE A 163 -19.89 -14.12 24.45
N GLN A 164 -20.29 -14.58 25.64
CA GLN A 164 -21.62 -14.36 26.19
C GLN A 164 -21.87 -12.89 26.57
N ALA A 165 -20.83 -12.17 27.01
CA ALA A 165 -20.91 -10.77 27.36
C ALA A 165 -20.82 -9.82 26.15
N ALA A 166 -20.46 -10.31 24.95
CA ALA A 166 -20.28 -9.48 23.77
C ALA A 166 -21.62 -8.92 23.27
N VAL A 167 -21.70 -7.58 23.17
CA VAL A 167 -22.88 -6.86 22.64
C VAL A 167 -22.64 -6.39 21.20
N ASN A 168 -21.38 -6.06 20.87
CA ASN A 168 -20.98 -5.53 19.58
C ASN A 168 -19.99 -6.48 18.88
N CYS A 169 -19.97 -6.45 17.56
CA CYS A 169 -19.01 -7.15 16.73
C CYS A 169 -17.60 -6.60 16.95
N TRP A 170 -16.61 -7.46 17.15
CA TRP A 170 -15.23 -7.03 17.35
C TRP A 170 -14.56 -6.46 16.09
N VAL A 171 -15.10 -6.75 14.90
CA VAL A 171 -14.55 -6.33 13.58
C VAL A 171 -15.12 -4.99 13.12
N CYS A 172 -16.46 -4.87 13.16
CA CYS A 172 -17.17 -3.69 12.66
C CYS A 172 -17.79 -2.82 13.74
N GLU A 173 -17.67 -3.23 15.01
CA GLU A 173 -18.15 -2.50 16.20
C GLU A 173 -19.67 -2.27 16.23
N GLN A 174 -20.43 -2.85 15.29
CA GLN A 174 -21.88 -2.77 15.25
C GLN A 174 -22.55 -3.75 16.22
N PRO A 175 -23.77 -3.46 16.72
CA PRO A 175 -24.51 -4.36 17.59
C PRO A 175 -24.77 -5.73 16.95
N LEU A 176 -24.61 -6.81 17.72
CA LEU A 176 -24.77 -8.19 17.25
C LEU A 176 -26.23 -8.60 17.03
N ASN A 177 -27.20 -7.91 17.67
CA ASN A 177 -28.64 -8.18 17.53
C ASN A 177 -29.06 -9.66 17.68
N GLY A 178 -28.32 -10.43 18.49
CA GLY A 178 -28.58 -11.86 18.73
C GLY A 178 -27.89 -12.83 17.75
N ASP A 179 -27.21 -12.33 16.72
CA ASP A 179 -26.42 -13.14 15.79
C ASP A 179 -24.96 -13.21 16.27
N SER A 180 -24.64 -14.27 17.03
CA SER A 180 -23.30 -14.49 17.58
C SER A 180 -22.68 -15.76 16.99
N VAL A 181 -21.62 -15.58 16.19
CA VAL A 181 -20.87 -16.67 15.58
C VAL A 181 -19.51 -16.77 16.26
N ARG A 182 -19.13 -18.01 16.61
CA ARG A 182 -17.78 -18.31 17.08
C ARG A 182 -16.85 -18.40 15.88
N ASP A 183 -15.97 -17.42 15.75
CA ASP A 183 -14.96 -17.45 14.69
C ASP A 183 -13.85 -18.44 15.07
N HIS A 184 -13.62 -19.42 14.20
CA HIS A 184 -12.57 -20.44 14.34
C HIS A 184 -11.15 -19.87 14.27
N ASN A 185 -10.98 -18.62 13.84
CA ASN A 185 -9.68 -17.99 13.65
C ASN A 185 -9.05 -17.45 14.95
N TYR A 186 -9.66 -17.74 16.10
CA TYR A 186 -9.19 -17.31 17.40
C TYR A 186 -8.41 -18.40 18.12
N ARG A 187 -7.07 -18.34 18.00
CA ARG A 187 -6.10 -18.38 19.13
C ARG A 187 -4.72 -18.88 18.72
N GLU A 188 -3.96 -18.01 18.07
CA GLU A 188 -2.51 -18.05 18.24
C GLU A 188 -1.90 -16.66 18.56
N LEU A 189 -2.69 -15.59 18.75
CA LEU A 189 -2.17 -14.21 18.83
C LEU A 189 -2.50 -13.41 20.11
N ARG A 190 -3.30 -13.89 21.06
CA ARG A 190 -3.51 -13.20 22.35
C ARG A 190 -2.45 -13.54 23.41
N THR A 191 -1.18 -13.61 23.01
CA THR A 191 -0.05 -13.77 23.95
C THR A 191 1.00 -12.68 23.79
N ILE A 192 0.60 -11.48 23.32
CA ILE A 192 1.47 -10.30 23.35
C ILE A 192 0.73 -9.19 24.10
N ALA A 193 0.72 -9.34 25.42
CA ALA A 193 0.52 -8.26 26.36
C ALA A 193 1.47 -8.46 27.57
N GLU A 194 2.72 -8.83 27.29
CA GLU A 194 3.85 -8.72 28.22
C GLU A 194 5.12 -8.44 27.40
N ILE A 195 5.39 -7.16 27.17
CA ILE A 195 6.66 -6.39 27.29
C ILE A 195 6.36 -4.96 26.83
#